data_AF-A0A0C3FWR6-F1
#
_entry.id   AF-A0A0C3FWR6-F1
#
_cell.length_a   1.000
_cell.length_b   1.000
_cell.length_c   1.000
_cell.angle_alpha   90.00
_cell.angle_beta   90.00
_cell.angle_gamma   90.00
#
_symmetry.space_group_name_H-M   'P 1'
#
loop_
_entity.id
_entity.type
_entity.pdbx_description
1 polymer ?
#
loop_
_entity_poly.entity_id
_entity_poly.type
_entity_poly.pdbx_seq_one_letter_code
_entity_poly.pdbx_strand_id
1 'polypeptide(L)'
;LPWFWRTGNPADVGGPHMQEFYRVSWLRAKAHFCRWLEELTLVEYEMKWTVNWFHWQENQWKQRLRDVDDEERSAGLDSYGHKQVALWNALADRVQDMFSTHLGRPLFW
;
A
#
# COMPACT_ATOMS: atom_id res chain seq x y z
N LEU A 1 21.45 -19.55 19.74
CA LEU A 1 22.60 -18.65 19.45
C LEU A 1 23.39 -19.25 18.29
N PRO A 2 23.65 -18.49 17.21
CA PRO A 2 24.60 -18.91 16.18
C PRO A 2 25.98 -19.22 16.80
N TRP A 3 26.68 -20.22 16.27
CA TRP A 3 27.87 -20.81 16.89
C TRP A 3 29.04 -19.82 17.08
N PHE A 4 29.16 -18.82 16.21
CA PHE A 4 30.22 -17.82 16.27
C PHE A 4 30.04 -16.77 17.39
N TRP A 5 28.84 -16.65 17.96
CA TRP A 5 28.59 -15.82 19.16
C TRP A 5 28.84 -16.59 20.46
N ARG A 6 29.24 -17.86 20.38
CA ARG A 6 29.60 -18.68 21.53
C ARG A 6 31.08 -18.42 21.89
N THR A 7 31.42 -17.16 22.16
CA THR A 7 32.76 -16.75 22.61
C THR A 7 32.76 -16.65 24.13
N GLY A 8 33.27 -17.67 24.82
CA GLY A 8 33.49 -17.59 26.27
C GLY A 8 33.25 -18.89 27.03
N ASN A 9 33.93 -19.00 28.17
CA ASN A 9 33.72 -20.04 29.17
C ASN A 9 32.24 -20.01 29.61
N PRO A 10 31.50 -21.14 29.69
CA PRO A 10 30.10 -21.17 30.14
C PRO A 10 29.85 -20.57 31.54
N ALA A 11 30.89 -20.24 32.30
CA ALA A 11 30.80 -19.49 33.56
C ALA A 11 30.60 -17.97 33.39
N ASP A 12 30.84 -17.39 32.20
CA ASP A 12 30.83 -15.94 31.92
C ASP A 12 29.47 -15.42 31.43
N VAL A 13 28.39 -16.06 31.90
CA VAL A 13 27.01 -15.70 31.57
C VAL A 13 26.72 -14.30 32.11
N GLY A 14 26.59 -13.32 31.20
CA GLY A 14 26.31 -11.92 31.56
C GLY A 14 27.50 -10.97 31.45
N GLY A 15 28.65 -11.42 30.93
CA GLY A 15 29.79 -10.54 30.66
C GLY A 15 29.49 -9.42 29.65
N PRO A 16 30.34 -8.37 29.55
CA PRO A 16 30.10 -7.18 28.73
C PRO A 16 29.78 -7.48 27.26
N HIS A 17 30.43 -8.49 26.68
CA HIS A 17 30.19 -8.91 25.29
C HIS A 17 28.78 -9.51 25.10
N MET A 18 28.27 -10.25 26.10
CA MET A 18 26.92 -10.80 26.07
C MET A 18 25.86 -9.69 26.20
N GLN A 19 26.13 -8.67 27.03
CA GLN A 19 25.26 -7.50 27.15
C GLN A 19 25.19 -6.72 25.84
N GLU A 20 26.32 -6.49 25.17
CA GLU A 20 26.35 -5.86 23.84
C GLU A 20 25.61 -6.68 22.78
N PHE A 21 25.75 -8.01 22.81
CA PHE A 21 24.96 -8.89 21.94
C PHE A 21 23.46 -8.70 22.16
N TYR A 22 22.98 -8.77 23.41
CA TYR A 22 21.56 -8.55 23.71
C TYR A 22 21.09 -7.17 23.29
N ARG A 23 21.92 -6.14 23.49
CA ARG A 23 21.63 -4.76 23.07
C ARG A 23 21.47 -4.67 21.55
N VAL A 24 22.39 -5.23 20.77
CA VAL A 24 22.32 -5.23 19.31
C VAL A 24 21.15 -6.06 18.80
N SER A 25 20.91 -7.24 19.37
CA SER A 25 19.76 -8.08 19.02
C SER A 25 18.44 -7.36 19.29
N TRP A 26 18.31 -6.69 20.44
CA TRP A 26 17.13 -5.89 20.76
C TRP A 26 16.98 -4.70 19.82
N LEU A 27 18.05 -3.96 19.53
CA LEU A 27 18.02 -2.83 18.59
C LEU A 27 17.58 -3.27 17.19
N ARG A 28 18.06 -4.41 16.71
CA ARG A 28 17.63 -4.98 15.42
C ARG A 28 16.15 -5.36 15.45
N ALA A 29 15.70 -6.07 16.48
CA ALA A 29 14.29 -6.43 16.62
C ALA A 29 13.39 -5.20 16.68
N LYS A 30 13.80 -4.17 17.43
CA LYS A 30 13.10 -2.88 17.51
C LYS A 30 13.07 -2.18 16.15
N ALA A 31 14.19 -2.13 15.42
CA ALA A 31 14.24 -1.52 14.10
C ALA A 31 13.31 -2.24 13.10
N HIS A 32 13.27 -3.57 13.11
CA HIS A 32 12.32 -4.34 12.28
C HIS A 32 10.87 -4.04 12.64
N PHE A 33 10.57 -4.00 13.95
CA PHE A 33 9.23 -3.66 14.43
C PHE A 33 8.80 -2.25 13.98
N CYS A 34 9.66 -1.24 14.15
CA CYS A 34 9.41 0.12 13.68
C CYS A 34 9.16 0.15 12.17
N ARG A 35 10.01 -0.52 11.37
CA ARG A 35 9.83 -0.58 9.92
C ARG A 35 8.51 -1.24 9.53
N TRP A 36 8.09 -2.31 10.19
CA TRP A 36 6.80 -2.95 9.90
C TRP A 36 5.61 -2.07 10.25
N LEU A 37 5.70 -1.25 11.31
CA LEU A 37 4.66 -0.27 11.61
C LEU A 37 4.57 0.82 10.53
N GLU A 38 5.72 1.28 10.02
CA GLU A 38 5.78 2.21 8.90
C GLU A 38 5.19 1.58 7.62
N GLU A 39 5.60 0.37 7.27
CA GLU A 39 5.09 -0.37 6.12
C GLU A 39 3.57 -0.59 6.20
N LEU A 40 3.05 -0.96 7.37
CA LEU A 40 1.60 -1.09 7.56
C LEU A 40 0.87 0.23 7.29
N THR A 41 1.41 1.34 7.79
CA THR A 41 0.85 2.67 7.56
C THR A 41 0.89 3.06 6.08
N LEU A 42 2.01 2.79 5.40
CA LEU A 42 2.18 3.06 3.97
C LEU A 42 1.19 2.25 3.12
N VAL A 43 1.02 0.95 3.40
CA VAL A 43 0.07 0.09 2.68
C VAL A 43 -1.36 0.61 2.80
N GLU A 44 -1.77 1.09 3.97
CA GLU A 44 -3.10 1.71 4.14
C GLU A 44 -3.27 2.97 3.28
N TYR A 45 -2.23 3.78 3.11
CA TYR A 45 -2.25 4.93 2.20
C TYR A 45 -2.23 4.51 0.74
N GLU A 46 -1.45 3.50 0.36
CA GLU A 46 -1.40 2.97 -1.01
C GLU A 46 -2.76 2.42 -1.45
N MET A 47 -3.51 1.78 -0.54
CA MET A 47 -4.89 1.35 -0.81
C MET A 47 -5.78 2.55 -1.17
N LYS A 48 -5.71 3.64 -0.39
CA LYS A 48 -6.45 4.88 -0.66
C LYS A 48 -6.04 5.53 -1.98
N TRP A 49 -4.74 5.60 -2.25
CA TRP A 49 -4.21 6.16 -3.48
C TRP A 49 -4.64 5.34 -4.70
N THR A 50 -4.72 4.02 -4.58
CA THR A 50 -5.19 3.14 -5.66
C THR A 50 -6.62 3.48 -6.06
N VAL A 51 -7.53 3.62 -5.08
CA VAL A 51 -8.93 4.01 -5.36
C VAL A 51 -8.99 5.42 -5.96
N ASN A 52 -8.27 6.38 -5.38
CA ASN A 52 -8.19 7.74 -5.90
C ASN A 52 -7.67 7.80 -7.33
N TRP A 53 -6.71 6.94 -7.67
CA TRP A 53 -6.17 6.84 -9.03
C TRP A 53 -7.20 6.34 -10.03
N PHE A 54 -8.05 5.37 -9.66
CA PHE A 54 -9.15 4.94 -10.52
C PHE A 54 -10.18 6.05 -10.75
N HIS A 55 -10.57 6.79 -9.70
CA HIS A 55 -11.43 7.97 -9.88
C HIS A 55 -10.76 9.05 -10.72
N TRP A 56 -9.45 9.25 -10.59
CA TRP A 56 -8.72 10.15 -11.46
C TRP A 56 -8.79 9.69 -12.92
N GLN A 57 -8.59 8.40 -13.21
CA GLN A 57 -8.73 7.84 -14.57
C GLN A 57 -10.16 8.01 -15.12
N GLU A 58 -11.18 7.72 -14.31
CA GLU A 58 -12.58 7.98 -14.66
C GLU A 58 -12.78 9.44 -15.08
N ASN A 59 -12.25 10.38 -14.29
CA ASN A 59 -12.33 11.81 -14.57
C ASN A 59 -11.54 12.21 -15.82
N GLN A 60 -10.39 11.59 -16.09
CA GLN A 60 -9.63 11.81 -17.33
C GLN A 60 -10.46 11.40 -18.55
N TRP A 61 -11.17 10.27 -18.50
CA TRP A 61 -12.05 9.86 -19.60
C TRP A 61 -13.27 10.78 -19.76
N LYS A 62 -13.87 11.24 -18.65
CA LYS A 62 -14.92 12.27 -18.69
C LYS A 62 -14.43 13.59 -19.29
N GLN A 63 -13.19 14.01 -18.98
CA GLN A 63 -12.57 15.20 -19.58
C GLN A 63 -12.39 15.03 -21.07
N ARG A 64 -11.77 13.92 -21.52
CA ARG A 64 -11.59 13.62 -22.94
C ARG A 64 -12.90 13.66 -23.72
N LEU A 65 -13.97 13.06 -23.18
CA LEU A 65 -15.30 13.12 -23.80
C LEU A 65 -15.87 14.54 -23.89
N ARG A 66 -15.58 15.41 -22.92
CA ARG A 66 -16.01 16.81 -22.97
C ARG A 66 -15.21 17.65 -23.96
N ASP A 67 -13.93 17.34 -24.12
CA ASP A 67 -12.99 18.12 -24.93
C ASP A 67 -13.05 17.77 -26.43
N VAL A 68 -13.74 16.67 -26.81
CA VAL A 68 -13.98 16.33 -28.22
C VAL A 68 -15.14 17.16 -28.77
N ASP A 69 -14.86 17.92 -29.82
CA ASP A 69 -15.84 18.69 -30.59
C ASP A 69 -16.93 17.77 -31.17
N ASP A 70 -18.18 18.24 -31.18
CA ASP A 70 -19.33 17.43 -31.61
C ASP A 70 -19.22 16.96 -33.08
N GLU A 71 -18.55 17.72 -33.95
CA GLU A 71 -18.31 17.34 -35.35
C GLU A 71 -17.34 16.14 -35.49
N GLU A 72 -16.40 15.98 -34.55
CA GLU A 72 -15.44 14.87 -34.51
C GLU A 72 -15.92 13.70 -33.64
N ARG A 73 -16.99 13.89 -32.87
CA ARG A 73 -17.55 12.90 -31.95
C ARG A 73 -18.38 11.85 -32.67
N SER A 74 -17.71 10.81 -33.18
CA SER A 74 -18.41 9.63 -33.69
C SER A 74 -19.14 8.87 -32.56
N ALA A 75 -20.28 8.26 -32.88
CA ALA A 75 -21.05 7.44 -31.92
C ALA A 75 -20.24 6.29 -31.30
N GLY A 76 -19.27 5.74 -32.04
CA GLY A 76 -18.36 4.71 -31.55
C GLY A 76 -17.39 5.22 -30.48
N LEU A 77 -16.83 6.42 -30.69
CA LEU A 77 -15.95 7.08 -29.72
C LEU A 77 -16.70 7.40 -28.43
N ASP A 78 -17.92 7.92 -28.56
CA ASP A 78 -18.78 8.26 -27.41
C ASP A 78 -19.13 7.02 -26.59
N SER A 79 -19.58 5.95 -27.27
CA SER A 79 -19.87 4.65 -26.66
C SER A 79 -18.65 4.06 -25.93
N TYR A 80 -17.47 4.14 -26.56
CA TYR A 80 -16.23 3.65 -25.96
C TYR A 80 -15.80 4.48 -24.76
N GLY A 81 -15.85 5.80 -24.83
CA GLY A 81 -15.50 6.68 -23.72
C GLY A 81 -16.41 6.44 -22.52
N HIS A 82 -17.73 6.34 -22.74
CA HIS A 82 -18.68 6.00 -21.67
C HIS A 82 -18.40 4.63 -21.06
N LYS A 83 -18.04 3.63 -21.87
CA LYS A 83 -17.60 2.32 -21.38
C LYS A 83 -16.34 2.43 -20.50
N GLN A 84 -15.37 3.27 -20.88
CA GLN A 84 -14.16 3.49 -20.08
C GLN A 84 -14.50 4.15 -18.74
N VAL A 85 -15.35 5.18 -18.73
CA VAL A 85 -15.84 5.82 -17.50
C VAL A 85 -16.48 4.79 -16.57
N ALA A 86 -17.41 3.98 -17.09
CA ALA A 86 -18.08 2.95 -16.30
C ALA A 86 -17.09 1.88 -15.77
N LEU A 87 -16.10 1.48 -16.57
CA LEU A 87 -15.07 0.53 -16.17
C LEU A 87 -14.25 1.04 -14.98
N TRP A 88 -13.72 2.26 -15.06
CA TRP A 88 -12.88 2.83 -14.00
C TRP A 88 -13.66 3.07 -12.72
N ASN A 89 -14.91 3.50 -12.84
CA ASN A 89 -15.82 3.63 -11.70
C ASN A 89 -16.08 2.28 -11.02
N ALA A 90 -16.40 1.23 -11.78
CA ALA A 90 -16.62 -0.11 -11.24
C ALA A 90 -15.37 -0.71 -10.58
N LEU A 91 -14.17 -0.40 -11.11
CA LEU A 91 -12.91 -0.81 -10.48
C LEU A 91 -12.68 -0.09 -9.15
N ALA A 92 -12.97 1.22 -9.08
CA ALA A 92 -12.88 2.00 -7.85
C ALA A 92 -13.78 1.42 -6.76
N ASP A 93 -15.07 1.20 -7.07
CA ASP A 93 -16.04 0.65 -6.14
C ASP A 93 -15.63 -0.75 -5.63
N ARG A 94 -15.24 -1.64 -6.56
CA ARG A 94 -14.83 -3.01 -6.22
C ARG A 94 -13.61 -3.01 -5.31
N VAL A 95 -12.59 -2.23 -5.63
CA VAL A 95 -11.35 -2.21 -4.86
C VAL A 95 -11.55 -1.55 -3.50
N GLN A 96 -12.36 -0.50 -3.42
CA GLN A 96 -12.76 0.10 -2.15
C GLN A 96 -13.47 -0.90 -1.23
N ASP A 97 -14.42 -1.68 -1.76
CA ASP A 97 -15.15 -2.70 -1.01
C ASP A 97 -14.22 -3.82 -0.51
N MET A 98 -13.37 -4.35 -1.40
CA MET A 98 -12.38 -5.38 -1.03
C MET A 98 -11.43 -4.89 0.06
N PHE A 99 -10.88 -3.68 -0.08
CA PHE A 99 -9.95 -3.12 0.90
C PHE A 99 -10.64 -2.78 2.23
N SER A 100 -11.86 -2.23 2.20
CA SER A 100 -12.62 -1.95 3.43
C SER A 100 -12.94 -3.24 4.18
N THR A 101 -13.28 -4.31 3.45
CA THR A 101 -13.49 -5.65 4.01
C THR A 101 -12.20 -6.19 4.66
N HIS A 102 -11.06 -6.06 3.98
CA HIS A 102 -9.77 -6.51 4.51
C HIS A 102 -9.31 -5.73 5.75
N LEU A 103 -9.58 -4.43 5.81
CA LEU A 103 -9.23 -3.59 6.96
C LEU A 103 -10.25 -3.71 8.11
N GLY A 104 -11.43 -4.30 7.87
CA GLY A 104 -12.52 -4.37 8.84
C GLY A 104 -13.11 -2.99 9.20
N ARG A 105 -12.86 -1.97 8.36
CA ARG A 105 -13.29 -0.58 8.54
C ARG A 105 -13.38 0.11 7.17
N PRO A 106 -14.20 1.16 7.01
CA PRO A 106 -14.28 1.87 5.74
C PRO A 106 -12.94 2.53 5.39
N LEU A 107 -12.58 2.51 4.11
CA LEU A 107 -11.32 3.07 3.61
C LEU A 107 -11.27 4.60 3.74
N PHE A 108 -12.41 5.24 3.54
CA PHE A 108 -12.63 6.68 3.65
C PHE A 108 -13.56 6.94 4.83
N TRP A 109 -13.32 8.02 5.56
CA TRP A 109 -14.05 8.42 6.78
C TRP A 109 -15.31 9.23 6.45
#